data_AF-A0A2S5R2E6-F1
#
_entry.id   AF-A0A2S5R2E6-F1
#
_cell.length_a   1.000
_cell.length_b   1.000
_cell.length_c   1.000
_cell.angle_alpha   90.00
_cell.angle_beta   90.00
_cell.angle_gamma   90.00
#
_symmetry.space_group_name_H-M   'P 1'
#
loop_
_entity.id
_entity.type
_entity.pdbx_description
1 polymer ?
#
loop_
_entity_poly.entity_id
_entity_poly.type
_entity_poly.pdbx_seq_one_letter_code
_entity_poly.pdbx_strand_id
1 'polypeptide(L)'
;MKGSKLKIQRNGDIYVILPYKNGKVTWSLTWNGNYNFSWRVVNRPDNYKPERVDRAHKQYLLGKTLRLRIKRSAAASHMWWLLDKLKGVDDYRKREQNSRKQQLINQVMRTDV
;
A
#
# COMPACT_ATOMS: atom_id res chain seq x y z
N MET A 1 4.01 9.65 -10.11
CA MET A 1 3.02 10.70 -9.79
C MET A 1 3.74 11.93 -9.23
N LYS A 2 3.81 12.99 -10.04
CA LYS A 2 4.56 14.22 -9.74
C LYS A 2 3.92 14.94 -8.53
N GLY A 3 4.74 15.47 -7.61
CA GLY A 3 4.27 16.26 -6.45
C GLY A 3 3.81 15.48 -5.21
N SER A 4 3.87 14.15 -5.21
CA SER A 4 3.54 13.33 -4.02
C SER A 4 4.66 13.37 -2.97
N LYS A 5 4.31 13.67 -1.72
CA LYS A 5 5.24 13.68 -0.57
C LYS A 5 5.02 12.46 0.31
N LEU A 6 6.09 11.76 0.66
CA LEU A 6 6.11 10.66 1.62
C LEU A 6 6.72 11.18 2.93
N LYS A 7 6.08 10.89 4.06
CA LYS A 7 6.61 11.14 5.39
C LYS A 7 6.53 9.84 6.19
N ILE A 8 7.60 9.52 6.90
CA ILE A 8 7.64 8.38 7.82
C ILE A 8 8.06 8.94 9.19
N GLN A 9 7.23 8.71 10.19
CA GLN A 9 7.51 9.14 11.56
C GLN A 9 8.30 8.09 12.32
N ARG A 10 8.97 8.50 13.41
CA ARG A 10 9.77 7.58 14.26
C ARG A 10 8.93 6.45 14.87
N ASN A 11 7.68 6.73 15.21
CA ASN A 11 6.72 5.76 15.74
C ASN A 11 6.23 4.76 14.68
N GLY A 12 6.62 4.95 13.41
CA GLY A 12 6.24 4.05 12.33
C GLY A 12 5.03 4.45 11.51
N ASP A 13 4.42 5.58 11.82
CA ASP A 13 3.33 6.10 11.02
C ASP A 13 3.84 6.58 9.66
N ILE A 14 3.19 6.11 8.60
CA ILE A 14 3.54 6.46 7.23
C ILE A 14 2.41 7.31 6.66
N TYR A 15 2.78 8.49 6.15
CA TYR A 15 1.85 9.42 5.52
C TYR A 15 2.26 9.70 4.08
N VAL A 16 1.27 9.76 3.22
CA VAL A 16 1.42 10.11 1.80
C VAL A 16 0.50 11.27 1.49
N ILE A 17 1.09 12.38 1.11
CA ILE A 17 0.38 13.61 0.74
C ILE A 17 0.34 13.66 -0.78
N LEU A 18 -0.87 13.64 -1.32
CA LEU A 18 -1.10 13.64 -2.76
C LEU A 18 -1.79 14.94 -3.18
N PRO A 19 -1.36 15.56 -4.29
CA PRO A 19 -2.07 16.69 -4.87
C PRO A 19 -3.36 16.22 -5.56
N TYR A 20 -4.47 16.89 -5.29
CA TYR A 20 -5.75 16.74 -5.96
C TYR A 20 -6.17 18.08 -6.57
N LYS A 21 -7.16 18.05 -7.47
CA LYS A 21 -7.65 19.25 -8.18
C LYS A 21 -8.06 20.39 -7.22
N ASN A 22 -8.62 20.04 -6.05
CA ASN A 22 -9.17 21.00 -5.09
C ASN A 22 -8.30 21.17 -3.83
N GLY A 23 -7.06 20.69 -3.82
CA GLY A 23 -6.17 20.77 -2.65
C GLY A 23 -5.30 19.54 -2.45
N LYS A 24 -4.77 19.36 -1.24
CA LYS A 24 -3.93 18.19 -0.90
C LYS A 24 -4.70 17.25 0.01
N VAL A 25 -4.59 15.95 -0.23
CA VAL A 25 -5.14 14.94 0.66
C VAL A 25 -4.00 14.16 1.27
N THR A 26 -4.07 13.97 2.58
CA THR A 26 -3.10 13.17 3.33
C THR A 26 -3.71 11.83 3.64
N TRP A 27 -3.00 10.78 3.24
CA TRP A 27 -3.33 9.40 3.51
C TRP A 27 -2.37 8.87 4.56
N SER A 28 -2.87 8.15 5.57
CA SER A 28 -2.03 7.37 6.48
C SER A 28 -2.14 5.88 6.17
N LEU A 29 -1.01 5.18 6.29
CA LEU A 29 -0.99 3.73 6.22
C LEU A 29 -1.40 3.17 7.58
N THR A 30 -2.42 2.33 7.59
CA THR A 30 -2.90 1.62 8.79
C THR A 30 -2.61 0.15 8.65
N TRP A 31 -2.03 -0.45 9.68
CA TRP A 31 -1.77 -1.89 9.75
C TRP A 31 -2.98 -2.59 10.35
N ASN A 32 -3.59 -3.52 9.60
CA ASN A 32 -4.81 -4.22 10.01
C ASN A 32 -4.52 -5.66 10.47
N GLY A 33 -3.28 -5.94 10.88
CA GLY A 33 -2.79 -7.27 11.27
C GLY A 33 -1.35 -7.51 10.83
N ASN A 34 -0.85 -8.73 11.04
CA ASN A 34 0.58 -9.05 10.89
C ASN A 34 1.12 -8.82 9.48
N TYR A 35 0.29 -8.94 8.44
CA TYR A 35 0.72 -8.84 7.04
C TYR A 35 -0.27 -8.10 6.13
N ASN A 36 -1.17 -7.31 6.73
CA ASN A 36 -2.18 -6.55 5.98
C ASN A 36 -2.13 -5.06 6.35
N PHE A 37 -2.35 -4.22 5.35
CA PHE A 37 -2.42 -2.77 5.52
C PHE A 37 -3.43 -2.14 4.59
N SER A 38 -3.96 -1.00 4.99
CA SER A 38 -4.82 -0.15 4.17
C SER A 38 -4.35 1.31 4.24
N TRP A 39 -4.83 2.12 3.30
CA TRP A 39 -4.65 3.56 3.34
C TRP A 39 -5.96 4.22 3.75
N ARG A 40 -5.90 5.11 4.74
CA ARG A 40 -7.05 5.92 5.18
C ARG A 40 -6.77 7.40 5.00
N VAL A 41 -7.80 8.17 4.69
CA VAL A 41 -7.70 9.64 4.64
C VAL A 41 -7.62 10.17 6.06
N VAL A 42 -6.67 11.06 6.33
CA VAL A 42 -6.50 11.73 7.63
C VAL A 42 -6.60 13.24 7.54
N ASN A 43 -6.33 13.82 6.38
CA ASN A 43 -6.56 15.24 6.12
C ASN A 43 -7.03 15.42 4.68
N ARG A 44 -8.01 16.31 4.48
CA ARG A 44 -8.68 16.54 3.20
C ARG A 44 -9.15 18.01 3.10
N PRO A 45 -9.21 18.58 1.89
CA PRO A 45 -9.84 19.88 1.68
C PRO A 45 -11.35 19.79 1.90
N ASP A 46 -12.00 20.93 2.18
CA ASP A 46 -13.43 21.01 2.51
C ASP A 46 -14.33 20.36 1.44
N ASN A 47 -13.96 20.52 0.17
CA ASN A 47 -14.68 19.96 -0.97
C ASN A 47 -14.16 18.58 -1.42
N TYR A 48 -13.63 17.77 -0.50
CA TYR A 48 -13.13 16.44 -0.82
C TYR A 48 -14.26 15.44 -1.05
N LYS A 49 -14.28 14.89 -2.26
CA LYS A 49 -15.23 13.85 -2.68
C LYS A 49 -14.50 12.52 -2.81
N PRO A 50 -14.67 11.56 -1.87
CA PRO A 50 -13.97 10.28 -1.91
C PRO A 50 -14.32 9.44 -3.16
N GLU A 51 -15.55 9.55 -3.67
CA GLU A 51 -15.93 8.93 -4.94
C GLU A 51 -15.16 9.48 -6.14
N ARG A 52 -14.69 10.74 -6.07
CA ARG A 52 -13.86 11.39 -7.10
C ARG A 52 -12.36 11.19 -6.88
N VAL A 53 -11.96 10.32 -5.95
CA VAL A 53 -10.55 9.94 -5.85
C VAL A 53 -10.16 9.23 -7.14
N ASP A 54 -9.31 9.89 -7.92
CA ASP A 54 -8.80 9.38 -9.19
C ASP A 54 -8.30 7.93 -9.05
N ARG A 55 -8.66 7.09 -10.02
CA ARG A 55 -8.17 5.72 -10.12
C ARG A 55 -6.64 5.68 -10.04
N ALA A 56 -5.94 6.63 -10.65
CA ALA A 56 -4.50 6.78 -10.60
C ALA A 56 -3.98 6.98 -9.16
N HIS A 57 -4.69 7.76 -8.34
CA HIS A 57 -4.35 7.95 -6.92
C HIS A 57 -4.51 6.65 -6.12
N LYS A 58 -5.62 5.93 -6.32
CA LYS A 58 -5.85 4.63 -5.65
C LYS A 58 -4.80 3.59 -6.06
N GLN A 59 -4.53 3.49 -7.36
CA GLN A 59 -3.49 2.62 -7.91
C GLN A 59 -2.10 3.00 -7.39
N TYR A 60 -1.82 4.30 -7.25
CA TYR A 60 -0.55 4.75 -6.70
C TYR A 60 -0.36 4.33 -5.24
N LEU A 61 -1.39 4.50 -4.40
CA LEU A 61 -1.36 4.11 -2.98
C LEU A 61 -1.15 2.61 -2.79
N LEU A 62 -1.79 1.78 -3.63
CA LEU A 62 -1.66 0.32 -3.59
C LEU A 62 -0.48 -0.21 -4.44
N GLY A 63 0.18 0.67 -5.18
CA GLY A 63 1.11 0.32 -6.23
C GLY A 63 2.52 -0.01 -5.75
N LYS A 64 3.23 -0.80 -6.56
CA LYS A 64 4.64 -1.19 -6.33
C LYS A 64 5.56 0.03 -6.17
N THR A 65 5.33 1.09 -6.93
CA THR A 65 6.16 2.30 -6.91
C THR A 65 6.18 2.99 -5.54
N LEU A 66 5.02 3.18 -4.92
CA LEU A 66 4.96 3.77 -3.59
C LEU A 66 5.58 2.83 -2.55
N ARG A 67 5.32 1.52 -2.63
CA ARG A 67 5.94 0.53 -1.74
C ARG A 67 7.47 0.58 -1.81
N LEU A 68 8.04 0.66 -3.01
CA LEU A 68 9.49 0.80 -3.20
C LEU A 68 10.01 2.11 -2.60
N ARG A 69 9.28 3.22 -2.75
CA ARG A 69 9.64 4.49 -2.11
C ARG A 69 9.65 4.37 -0.58
N ILE A 70 8.66 3.71 0.01
CA ILE A 70 8.60 3.46 1.46
C ILE A 70 9.81 2.64 1.90
N LYS A 71 10.13 1.53 1.21
CA LYS A 71 11.31 0.72 1.52
C LYS A 71 12.61 1.51 1.45
N ARG A 72 12.81 2.29 0.37
CA ARG A 72 14.01 3.12 0.23
C ARG A 72 14.12 4.17 1.34
N SER A 73 13.02 4.83 1.66
CA SER A 73 12.98 5.83 2.73
C SER A 73 13.23 5.21 4.11
N ALA A 74 12.69 4.02 4.37
CA ALA A 74 12.91 3.27 5.60
C ALA A 74 14.38 2.84 5.74
N ALA A 75 14.98 2.32 4.67
CA ALA A 75 16.40 1.97 4.65
C ALA A 75 17.30 3.20 4.89
N ALA A 76 17.04 4.31 4.22
CA ALA A 76 17.78 5.56 4.41
C ALA A 76 17.64 6.14 5.83
N SER A 77 16.55 5.81 6.53
CA SER A 77 16.28 6.27 7.89
C SER A 77 16.61 5.23 8.96
N HIS A 78 17.30 4.14 8.60
CA HIS A 78 17.65 3.01 9.49
C HIS A 78 16.45 2.40 10.23
N MET A 79 15.26 2.40 9.60
CA MET A 79 14.03 1.84 10.16
C MET A 79 13.93 0.34 9.84
N TRP A 80 14.80 -0.46 10.44
CA TRP A 80 14.90 -1.90 10.16
C TRP A 80 13.61 -2.67 10.47
N TRP A 81 12.95 -2.33 11.57
CA TRP A 81 11.68 -2.92 11.97
C TRP A 81 10.58 -2.73 10.89
N LEU A 82 10.60 -1.59 10.18
CA LEU A 82 9.63 -1.32 9.12
C LEU A 82 9.95 -2.12 7.85
N LEU A 83 11.24 -2.28 7.53
CA LEU A 83 11.66 -3.14 6.43
C LEU A 83 11.26 -4.59 6.66
N ASP A 84 11.45 -5.10 7.88
CA ASP A 84 11.05 -6.45 8.25
C ASP A 84 9.54 -6.65 8.11
N LYS A 85 8.75 -5.71 8.65
CA LYS A 85 7.29 -5.72 8.49
C LYS A 85 6.86 -5.70 7.02
N LEU A 86 7.49 -4.88 6.18
CA LEU A 86 7.21 -4.82 4.74
C LEU A 86 7.63 -6.10 4.00
N LYS A 87 8.71 -6.76 4.44
CA LYS A 87 9.13 -8.05 3.90
C LYS A 87 8.11 -9.13 4.23
N GLY A 88 7.65 -9.20 5.48
CA GLY A 88 6.60 -10.14 5.89
C GLY A 88 5.33 -10.02 5.05
N VAL A 89 4.92 -8.79 4.70
CA VAL A 89 3.79 -8.55 3.80
C VAL A 89 4.01 -9.12 2.40
N ASP A 90 5.20 -8.92 1.83
CA ASP A 90 5.52 -9.43 0.50
C ASP A 90 5.57 -10.97 0.48
N ASP A 91 6.16 -11.57 1.51
CA ASP A 91 6.24 -13.03 1.66
C ASP A 91 4.85 -13.65 1.85
N TYR A 92 3.98 -13.02 2.65
CA TYR A 92 2.58 -13.43 2.79
C TYR A 92 1.84 -13.40 1.45
N ARG A 93 1.93 -12.29 0.70
CA ARG A 93 1.27 -12.16 -0.60
C ARG A 93 1.78 -13.18 -1.62
N LYS A 94 3.08 -13.47 -1.63
CA LYS A 94 3.67 -14.48 -2.51
C LYS A 94 3.13 -15.88 -2.20
N ARG A 95 3.02 -16.24 -0.91
CA ARG A 95 2.40 -17.50 -0.48
C ARG A 95 0.94 -17.59 -0.88
N GLU A 96 0.17 -16.54 -0.64
CA GLU A 96 -1.25 -16.48 -1.01
C GLU A 96 -1.47 -16.66 -2.53
N GLN A 97 -0.65 -16.01 -3.35
CA GLN A 97 -0.69 -16.17 -4.81
C GLN A 97 -0.38 -17.60 -5.24
N ASN A 98 0.64 -18.23 -4.64
CA ASN A 98 0.99 -19.61 -4.94
C ASN A 98 -0.13 -20.58 -4.54
N SER A 99 -0.74 -20.40 -3.38
CA SER A 99 -1.87 -21.22 -2.93
C SER A 99 -3.06 -21.11 -3.87
N ARG A 100 -3.42 -19.89 -4.30
CA ARG A 100 -4.49 -19.66 -5.28
C ARG A 100 -4.19 -20.32 -6.62
N LYS A 101 -2.95 -20.21 -7.12
CA LYS A 101 -2.52 -20.87 -8.35
C LYS A 101 -2.64 -22.40 -8.24
N GLN A 102 -2.24 -22.97 -7.11
CA GLN A 102 -2.35 -24.41 -6.88
C GLN A 102 -3.81 -24.88 -6.82
N GLN A 103 -4.70 -24.10 -6.19
CA GLN A 103 -6.14 -24.40 -6.16
C GLN A 103 -6.76 -24.39 -7.55
N LEU A 104 -6.40 -23.42 -8.39
CA LEU A 104 -6.85 -23.36 -9.78
C LEU A 104 -6.39 -24.57 -10.59
N ILE A 105 -5.11 -24.96 -10.44
CA ILE A 105 -4.58 -26.17 -11.09
C ILE A 105 -5.37 -27.40 -10.66
N ASN A 106 -5.59 -27.57 -9.36
CA ASN A 106 -6.35 -28.70 -8.83
C ASN A 106 -7.83 -28.70 -9.26
N GLN A 107 -8.42 -27.53 -9.51
CA GLN A 107 -9.79 -27.42 -10.06
C GLN A 107 -9.84 -27.85 -11.52
N VAL A 108 -8.93 -27.35 -12.36
CA VAL A 108 -8.87 -27.72 -13.79
C VAL A 108 -8.68 -29.23 -13.95
N MET A 109 -7.72 -29.81 -13.21
CA MET A 109 -7.44 -31.25 -13.24
C MET A 109 -8.61 -32.12 -12.74
N ARG A 110 -9.59 -31.55 -12.00
CA ARG A 110 -10.80 -32.26 -11.57
C ARG A 110 -11.96 -32.16 -12.56
N THR A 111 -11.93 -31.18 -13.47
CA THR A 111 -12.94 -30.99 -14.52
C THR A 111 -12.60 -31.71 -15.83
N ASP A 112 -11.36 -32.16 -16.00
CA ASP A 112 -10.89 -32.91 -17.18
C ASP A 112 -11.01 -34.45 -17.02
N VAL A 113 -11.80 -34.93 -16.05
CA VAL A 113 -12.15 -36.35 -15.79
C VAL A 113 -13.66 -36.51 -15.88
#